data_AF-A0A1G6JXI7-F1
#
_entry.id   AF-A0A1G6JXI7-F1
#
_cell.length_a   1.000
_cell.length_b   1.000
_cell.length_c   1.000
_cell.angle_alpha   90.00
_cell.angle_beta   90.00
_cell.angle_gamma   90.00
#
_symmetry.space_group_name_H-M   'P 1'
#
loop_
_entity.id
_entity.type
_entity.pdbx_description
1 polymer ?
#
loop_
_entity_poly.entity_id
_entity_poly.type
_entity_poly.pdbx_seq_one_letter_code
_entity_poly.pdbx_strand_id
1 'polypeptide(L)'
;MKSFEYKEINFNNIKLTALDDISDDTFNKGLNLYKLSHQLNLNKQYKESLNAIFQAWEIGYQSPATFEKAAIVARKLKMYALELEILNLSKKYFKLEYSDQIDMLNEKINWANKRIERATVLNRRKV
;
A
#
# COMPACT_ATOMS: atom_id res chain seq x y z
N MET A 1 2.93 25.81 -13.81
CA MET A 1 2.62 24.51 -13.19
C MET A 1 3.54 24.32 -12.01
N LYS A 2 3.02 24.17 -10.78
CA LYS A 2 3.87 23.78 -9.64
C LYS A 2 4.28 22.32 -9.85
N SER A 3 5.58 22.07 -9.92
CA SER A 3 6.13 20.72 -9.90
C SER A 3 5.67 20.04 -8.61
N PHE A 4 4.95 18.93 -8.73
CA PHE A 4 4.64 18.09 -7.58
C PHE A 4 5.96 17.48 -7.08
N GLU A 5 6.46 17.99 -5.95
CA GLU A 5 7.56 17.37 -5.23
C GLU A 5 7.03 16.12 -4.55
N TYR A 6 7.60 14.98 -4.93
CA TYR A 6 7.37 13.74 -4.24
C TYR A 6 7.97 13.85 -2.84
N LYS A 7 7.11 13.99 -1.82
CA LYS A 7 7.56 13.84 -0.43
C LYS A 7 7.96 12.39 -0.23
N GLU A 8 9.19 12.20 0.24
CA GLU A 8 9.66 10.88 0.66
C GLU A 8 8.68 10.29 1.68
N ILE A 9 8.25 9.06 1.44
CA ILE A 9 7.25 8.40 2.27
C ILE A 9 7.93 7.95 3.56
N ASN A 10 7.50 8.51 4.68
CA ASN A 10 8.03 8.10 5.97
C ASN A 10 7.19 6.95 6.55
N PHE A 11 7.67 5.72 6.37
CA PHE A 11 7.03 4.52 6.93
C PHE A 11 6.95 4.52 8.46
N ASN A 12 7.75 5.33 9.16
CA ASN A 12 7.68 5.44 10.63
C ASN A 12 6.36 6.06 11.11
N ASN A 13 5.64 6.78 10.25
CA ASN A 13 4.33 7.35 10.58
C ASN A 13 3.19 6.32 10.46
N ILE A 14 3.46 5.15 9.86
CA ILE A 14 2.44 4.12 9.62
C ILE A 14 2.47 3.12 10.77
N LYS A 15 1.54 3.27 11.70
CA LYS A 15 1.25 2.25 12.71
C LYS A 15 0.26 1.25 12.14
N LEU A 16 0.61 -0.04 12.12
CA LEU A 16 -0.31 -1.08 11.70
C LEU A 16 -1.47 -1.20 12.68
N THR A 17 -2.69 -1.23 12.18
CA THR A 17 -3.93 -1.30 12.97
C THR A 17 -4.92 -2.20 12.22
N ALA A 18 -5.62 -3.09 12.93
CA ALA A 18 -6.65 -3.92 12.30
C ALA A 18 -7.83 -3.02 11.88
N LEU A 19 -8.53 -3.38 10.80
CA LEU A 19 -9.65 -2.55 10.33
C LEU A 19 -10.78 -2.46 11.35
N ASP A 20 -11.02 -3.53 12.11
CA ASP A 20 -12.07 -3.56 13.12
C ASP A 20 -11.75 -2.66 14.34
N ASP A 21 -10.51 -2.18 14.47
CA ASP A 21 -10.07 -1.33 15.58
C ASP A 21 -10.23 0.18 15.31
N ILE A 22 -10.58 0.59 14.09
CA ILE A 22 -10.70 2.02 13.75
C ILE A 22 -12.13 2.53 13.88
N SER A 23 -12.29 3.82 14.19
CA SER A 23 -13.62 4.44 14.26
C SER A 23 -14.30 4.54 12.90
N ASP A 24 -15.64 4.60 12.87
CA ASP A 24 -16.42 4.80 11.64
C ASP A 24 -16.01 6.07 10.87
N ASP A 25 -15.68 7.16 11.57
CA ASP A 25 -15.21 8.39 10.95
C ASP A 25 -13.86 8.18 10.26
N THR A 26 -12.93 7.51 10.94
CA THR A 26 -11.64 7.10 10.38
C THR A 26 -11.82 6.20 9.16
N PHE A 27 -12.69 5.19 9.26
CA PHE A 27 -13.00 4.27 8.18
C PHE A 27 -13.52 5.02 6.95
N ASN A 28 -14.49 5.92 7.13
CA ASN A 28 -15.08 6.69 6.05
C ASN A 28 -14.06 7.65 5.40
N LYS A 29 -13.23 8.33 6.19
CA LYS A 29 -12.13 9.17 5.68
C LYS A 29 -11.14 8.35 4.87
N GLY A 30 -10.73 7.19 5.38
CA GLY A 30 -9.81 6.29 4.70
C GLY A 30 -10.37 5.71 3.40
N LEU A 31 -11.65 5.31 3.42
CA LEU A 31 -12.35 4.82 2.23
C LEU A 31 -12.42 5.91 1.14
N ASN A 32 -12.67 7.16 1.52
CA ASN A 32 -12.66 8.28 0.58
C ASN A 32 -11.27 8.53 -0.03
N LEU A 33 -10.21 8.45 0.77
CA LEU A 33 -8.83 8.52 0.28
C LEU A 33 -8.48 7.36 -0.66
N TYR A 34 -8.94 6.15 -0.37
CA TYR A 34 -8.78 5.01 -1.26
C TYR A 34 -9.53 5.19 -2.59
N LYS A 35 -10.76 5.70 -2.57
CA LYS A 35 -11.54 6.04 -3.78
C LYS A 35 -10.85 7.13 -4.60
N LEU A 36 -10.35 8.18 -3.95
CA LEU A 36 -9.54 9.22 -4.59
C LEU A 36 -8.30 8.63 -5.26
N SER A 37 -7.55 7.79 -4.55
CA SER A 37 -6.39 7.09 -5.10
C SER A 37 -6.76 6.27 -6.35
N HIS A 38 -7.92 5.60 -6.34
CA HIS A 38 -8.41 4.87 -7.50
C HIS A 38 -8.63 5.79 -8.71
N GLN A 39 -9.33 6.92 -8.53
CA GLN A 39 -9.56 7.89 -9.59
C GLN A 39 -8.26 8.49 -10.13
N LEU A 40 -7.33 8.87 -9.25
CA LEU A 40 -6.01 9.40 -9.62
C LEU A 40 -5.20 8.40 -10.45
N ASN A 41 -5.22 7.11 -10.07
CA ASN A 41 -4.54 6.07 -10.85
C ASN A 41 -5.17 5.86 -12.23
N LEU A 42 -6.50 5.95 -12.37
CA LEU A 42 -7.17 5.90 -13.67
C LEU A 42 -6.73 7.07 -14.56
N ASN A 43 -6.55 8.25 -13.97
CA ASN A 43 -6.03 9.45 -14.63
C ASN A 43 -4.50 9.45 -14.85
N LYS A 44 -3.82 8.32 -14.55
CA LYS A 44 -2.36 8.18 -14.61
C LYS A 44 -1.58 9.14 -13.70
N GLN A 45 -2.23 9.74 -12.71
CA GLN A 45 -1.64 10.57 -11.66
C GLN A 45 -1.10 9.67 -10.55
N TYR A 46 -0.04 8.91 -10.87
CA TYR A 46 0.43 7.82 -10.02
C TYR A 46 1.06 8.29 -8.71
N LYS A 47 1.76 9.42 -8.69
CA LYS A 47 2.38 9.93 -7.46
C LYS A 47 1.31 10.38 -6.46
N GLU A 48 0.32 11.08 -6.95
CA GLU A 48 -0.83 11.58 -6.19
C GLU A 48 -1.69 10.41 -5.71
N SER A 49 -1.91 9.40 -6.57
CA SER A 49 -2.58 8.15 -6.20
C SER A 49 -1.88 7.47 -5.02
N LEU A 50 -0.55 7.40 -5.06
CA LEU A 50 0.24 6.76 -4.02
C LEU A 50 0.19 7.56 -2.72
N ASN A 51 0.31 8.88 -2.79
CA ASN A 51 0.18 9.78 -1.64
C ASN A 51 -1.19 9.64 -0.94
N ALA A 52 -2.28 9.54 -1.71
CA ALA A 52 -3.61 9.32 -1.14
C ALA A 52 -3.71 7.99 -0.37
N ILE A 53 -2.99 6.93 -0.79
CA ILE A 53 -2.95 5.67 -0.04
C ILE A 53 -2.20 5.83 1.27
N PHE A 54 -1.05 6.52 1.28
CA PHE A 54 -0.32 6.71 2.53
C PHE A 54 -1.07 7.59 3.52
N GLN A 55 -1.77 8.62 3.05
CA GLN A 55 -2.66 9.39 3.91
C GLN A 55 -3.75 8.52 4.54
N ALA A 56 -4.27 7.53 3.81
CA ALA A 56 -5.22 6.57 4.36
C ALA A 56 -4.53 5.69 5.44
N TRP A 57 -3.29 5.26 5.21
CA TRP A 57 -2.53 4.46 6.18
C TRP A 57 -2.12 5.23 7.43
N GLU A 58 -1.79 6.52 7.29
CA GLU A 58 -1.45 7.42 8.41
C GLU A 58 -2.61 7.58 9.39
N ILE A 59 -3.85 7.54 8.90
CA ILE A 59 -5.04 7.57 9.74
C ILE A 59 -5.51 6.18 10.17
N GLY A 60 -4.80 5.11 9.80
CA GLY A 60 -5.10 3.73 10.22
C GLY A 60 -5.98 2.94 9.25
N TYR A 61 -6.47 3.52 8.16
CA TYR A 61 -7.23 2.77 7.15
C TYR A 61 -6.30 1.94 6.27
N GLN A 62 -6.11 0.69 6.66
CA GLN A 62 -5.22 -0.25 6.00
C GLN A 62 -6.04 -1.47 5.62
N SER A 63 -5.96 -1.89 4.36
CA SER A 63 -6.65 -3.10 3.89
C SER A 63 -5.80 -3.78 2.83
N PRO A 64 -6.01 -5.07 2.52
CA PRO A 64 -5.27 -5.72 1.45
C PRO A 64 -5.32 -4.92 0.15
N ALA A 65 -6.50 -4.42 -0.22
CA ALA A 65 -6.71 -3.65 -1.43
C ALA A 65 -5.82 -2.38 -1.49
N THR A 66 -5.61 -1.69 -0.36
CA THR A 66 -4.73 -0.52 -0.30
C THR A 66 -3.25 -0.91 -0.52
N PHE A 67 -2.77 -2.00 0.09
CA PHE A 67 -1.41 -2.52 -0.13
C PHE A 67 -1.20 -2.99 -1.57
N GLU A 68 -2.16 -3.73 -2.14
CA GLU A 68 -2.06 -4.19 -3.52
C GLU A 68 -1.96 -3.02 -4.50
N LYS A 69 -2.81 -2.00 -4.31
CA LYS A 69 -2.82 -0.79 -5.14
C LYS A 69 -1.50 -0.03 -4.99
N ALA A 70 -1.02 0.19 -3.77
CA ALA A 70 0.23 0.90 -3.53
C ALA A 70 1.42 0.21 -4.22
N ALA A 71 1.53 -1.12 -4.10
CA ALA A 71 2.58 -1.88 -4.77
C ALA A 71 2.51 -1.76 -6.31
N ILE A 72 1.31 -1.84 -6.88
CA ILE A 72 1.10 -1.68 -8.34
C ILE A 72 1.50 -0.26 -8.79
N VAL A 73 1.10 0.76 -8.05
CA VAL A 73 1.39 2.16 -8.38
C VAL A 73 2.89 2.45 -8.25
N ALA A 74 3.55 1.97 -7.18
CA ALA A 74 5.00 2.06 -7.02
C ALA A 74 5.73 1.40 -8.21
N ARG A 75 5.26 0.23 -8.66
CA ARG A 75 5.80 -0.44 -9.85
C ARG A 75 5.63 0.38 -11.12
N LYS A 76 4.45 0.98 -11.36
CA LYS A 76 4.20 1.85 -12.53
C LYS A 76 5.14 3.06 -12.54
N LEU A 77 5.53 3.54 -11.37
CA LEU A 77 6.53 4.60 -11.19
C LEU A 77 7.97 4.08 -11.25
N LYS A 78 8.19 2.78 -11.46
CA LYS A 78 9.49 2.10 -11.40
C LYS A 78 10.22 2.25 -10.07
N MET A 79 9.48 2.50 -8.97
CA MET A 79 10.02 2.64 -7.63
C MET A 79 10.07 1.27 -6.93
N TYR A 80 10.90 0.35 -7.43
CA TYR A 80 10.89 -1.05 -6.97
C TYR A 80 11.36 -1.23 -5.53
N ALA A 81 12.28 -0.38 -5.03
CA ALA A 81 12.66 -0.39 -3.62
C ALA A 81 11.45 -0.11 -2.72
N LEU A 82 10.67 0.92 -3.08
CA LEU A 82 9.42 1.23 -2.39
C LEU A 82 8.37 0.12 -2.53
N GLU A 83 8.24 -0.48 -3.71
CA GLU A 83 7.36 -1.64 -3.91
C GLU A 83 7.70 -2.76 -2.91
N LEU A 84 9.00 -3.05 -2.71
CA LEU A 84 9.46 -4.06 -1.74
C LEU A 84 9.11 -3.69 -0.30
N GLU A 85 9.29 -2.43 0.09
CA GLU A 85 8.91 -1.94 1.43
C GLU A 85 7.41 -2.09 1.68
N ILE A 86 6.58 -1.70 0.71
CA ILE A 86 5.12 -1.86 0.75
C ILE A 86 4.73 -3.34 0.91
N LEU A 87 5.32 -4.22 0.13
CA LEU A 87 5.00 -5.66 0.17
C LEU A 87 5.47 -6.32 1.48
N ASN A 88 6.59 -5.89 2.04
CA ASN A 88 7.02 -6.36 3.35
C ASN A 88 6.12 -5.85 4.48
N LEU A 89 5.66 -4.60 4.39
CA LEU A 89 4.68 -4.05 5.32
C LEU A 89 3.34 -4.79 5.22
N SER A 90 2.88 -5.11 4.00
CA SER A 90 1.63 -5.84 3.79
C SER A 90 1.66 -7.21 4.44
N LYS A 91 2.80 -7.92 4.42
CA LYS A 91 2.96 -9.21 5.12
C LYS A 91 2.77 -9.08 6.64
N LYS A 92 3.28 -7.98 7.23
CA LYS A 92 3.08 -7.71 8.66
C LYS A 92 1.60 -7.42 8.96
N TYR A 93 0.96 -6.60 8.12
CA TYR A 93 -0.46 -6.31 8.23
C TYR A 93 -1.33 -7.56 8.07
N PHE A 94 -1.07 -8.44 7.09
CA PHE A 94 -1.86 -9.66 6.91
C PHE A 94 -1.80 -10.60 8.12
N LYS A 95 -0.65 -10.70 8.78
CA LYS A 95 -0.53 -11.47 10.03
C LYS A 95 -1.36 -10.88 11.17
N LEU A 96 -1.49 -9.55 11.20
CA LEU A 96 -2.33 -8.85 12.18
C LEU A 96 -3.82 -9.08 11.88
N GLU A 97 -4.24 -8.85 10.64
CA GLU A 97 -5.65 -8.90 10.23
C GLU A 97 -6.21 -10.33 10.16
N TYR A 98 -5.38 -11.29 9.77
CA TYR A 98 -5.81 -12.67 9.46
C TYR A 98 -5.17 -13.71 10.39
N SER A 99 -4.81 -13.33 11.63
CA SER A 99 -4.19 -14.25 12.59
C SER A 99 -5.00 -15.54 12.78
N ASP A 100 -6.33 -15.41 12.76
CA ASP A 100 -7.26 -16.50 13.06
C ASP A 100 -7.79 -17.18 11.78
N GLN A 101 -7.44 -16.66 10.60
CA GLN A 101 -7.91 -17.13 9.30
C GLN A 101 -6.73 -17.67 8.47
N ILE A 102 -6.18 -18.80 8.91
CA ILE A 102 -4.91 -19.38 8.42
C ILE A 102 -4.87 -19.54 6.90
N ASP A 103 -5.94 -20.04 6.28
CA ASP A 103 -5.98 -20.26 4.83
C ASP A 103 -5.89 -18.94 4.05
N MET A 104 -6.64 -17.92 4.48
CA MET A 104 -6.58 -16.59 3.88
C MET A 104 -5.23 -15.92 4.14
N LEU A 105 -4.67 -16.06 5.35
CA LEU A 105 -3.33 -15.57 5.66
C LEU A 105 -2.29 -16.17 4.70
N ASN A 106 -2.32 -17.49 4.51
CA ASN A 106 -1.42 -18.19 3.60
C ASN A 106 -1.57 -17.71 2.15
N GLU A 107 -2.80 -17.53 1.67
CA GLU A 107 -3.06 -16.98 0.34
C GLU A 107 -2.45 -15.59 0.17
N LYS A 108 -2.69 -14.68 1.12
CA LYS A 108 -2.19 -13.30 1.07
C LYS A 108 -0.67 -13.21 1.20
N ILE A 109 -0.07 -14.04 2.05
CA ILE A 109 1.40 -14.13 2.16
C ILE A 109 2.01 -14.70 0.87
N ASN A 110 1.41 -15.71 0.27
CA ASN A 110 1.86 -16.27 -1.01
C ASN A 110 1.80 -15.25 -2.14
N TRP A 111 0.72 -14.47 -2.23
CA TRP A 111 0.62 -13.34 -3.15
C TRP A 111 1.76 -12.34 -2.94
N ALA A 112 2.04 -11.95 -1.69
CA ALA A 112 3.07 -10.98 -1.38
C ALA A 112 4.46 -11.50 -1.76
N ASN A 113 4.77 -12.76 -1.43
CA ASN A 113 6.04 -13.39 -1.75
C ASN A 113 6.30 -13.44 -3.26
N LYS A 114 5.30 -13.85 -4.07
CA LYS A 114 5.42 -13.85 -5.54
C LYS A 114 5.73 -12.46 -6.11
N ARG A 115 5.13 -11.41 -5.53
CA ARG A 115 5.41 -10.03 -5.96
C ARG A 115 6.77 -9.53 -5.49
N ILE A 116 7.20 -9.88 -4.27
CA ILE A 116 8.53 -9.55 -3.74
C ILE A 116 9.62 -10.13 -4.63
N GLU A 117 9.49 -11.39 -5.04
CA GLU A 117 10.45 -12.03 -5.94
C GLU A 117 10.59 -11.24 -7.25
N ARG A 118 9.46 -10.92 -7.90
CA ARG A 118 9.44 -10.13 -9.13
C ARG A 118 10.04 -8.73 -8.93
N ALA A 119 9.64 -8.03 -7.88
CA ALA A 119 10.14 -6.68 -7.57
C ALA A 119 11.64 -6.70 -7.27
N THR A 120 12.15 -7.74 -6.61
CA THR A 120 13.58 -7.93 -6.32
C THR A 120 14.39 -8.05 -7.61
N VAL A 121 13.91 -8.85 -8.57
CA VAL A 121 14.56 -8.99 -9.88
C VAL A 121 14.60 -7.65 -10.63
N LEU A 122 13.49 -6.90 -10.63
CA LEU A 122 13.42 -5.60 -11.29
C LEU A 122 14.33 -4.55 -10.61
N ASN A 123 14.35 -4.52 -9.28
CA ASN A 123 15.18 -3.61 -8.50
C ASN A 123 16.67 -3.83 -8.76
N ARG A 124 17.13 -5.10 -8.83
CA ARG A 124 18.52 -5.44 -9.13
C ARG A 124 18.95 -5.00 -10.52
N ARG A 125 18.02 -5.05 -11.49
CA ARG A 125 18.30 -4.70 -12.89
C ARG A 125 18.27 -3.18 -13.17
N LYS A 126 17.82 -2.35 -12.21
CA LYS A 126 17.67 -0.88 -12.34
C LYS A 126 16.94 -0.44 -13.64
N VAL A 127 15.90 -1.16 -14.06
CA VAL A 127 15.16 -0.96 -15.36
C VAL A 127 14.03 0.06 -15.28
#